data_AF-A0A841FAR2-F1
#
_entry.id   AF-A0A841FAR2-F1
#
_cell.length_a   1.000
_cell.length_b   1.000
_cell.length_c   1.000
_cell.angle_alpha   90.00
_cell.angle_beta   90.00
_cell.angle_gamma   90.00
#
_symmetry.space_group_name_H-M   'P 1'
#
loop_
_entity.id
_entity.type
_entity.pdbx_description
1 polymer ?
#
loop_
_entity_poly.entity_id
_entity_poly.type
_entity_poly.pdbx_seq_one_letter_code
_entity_poly.pdbx_strand_id
1 'polypeptide(L)'
;MRRYKLADLTGNGDGPVFAPVVAGHLVERGGVSSYGHGERTHPEGFHTHDVPEVFCVLQGSGLVEIDGATTPFEAGDVLVIEPGEDHHLISLGEVPLVHAWLHLRAA
;
A
#
# COMPACT_ATOMS: atom_id res chain seq x y z
N MET A 1 7.27 0.20 -7.37
CA MET A 1 6.58 0.84 -6.24
C MET A 1 7.02 2.29 -6.05
N ARG A 2 6.06 3.19 -5.80
CA ARG A 2 6.31 4.60 -5.39
C ARG A 2 5.89 4.81 -3.94
N ARG A 3 6.62 5.65 -3.19
CA ARG A 3 6.36 5.96 -1.78
C ARG A 3 6.12 7.46 -1.57
N TYR A 4 5.13 7.78 -0.75
CA TYR A 4 4.72 9.14 -0.40
C TYR A 4 4.43 9.22 1.11
N LYS A 5 4.28 10.44 1.64
CA LYS A 5 3.51 10.65 2.87
C LYS A 5 2.08 11.08 2.52
N LEU A 6 1.10 10.75 3.36
CA LEU A 6 -0.29 11.14 3.11
C LEU A 6 -0.44 12.66 2.96
N ALA A 7 0.32 13.44 3.73
CA ALA A 7 0.33 14.90 3.65
C ALA A 7 0.82 15.44 2.29
N ASP A 8 1.62 14.67 1.55
CA ASP A 8 2.10 15.06 0.22
C ASP A 8 1.00 14.89 -0.85
N LEU A 9 -0.04 14.10 -0.55
CA LEU A 9 -1.11 13.77 -1.49
C LEU A 9 -2.30 14.75 -1.41
N THR A 10 -2.44 15.48 -0.31
CA THR A 10 -3.64 16.28 -0.03
C THR A 10 -3.78 17.58 -0.86
N GLY A 11 -2.79 17.99 -1.65
CA GLY A 11 -2.89 19.11 -2.60
C GLY A 11 -3.43 20.44 -2.04
N ASN A 12 -3.85 21.36 -2.93
CA ASN A 12 -4.39 22.70 -2.59
C ASN A 12 -5.92 22.73 -2.38
N GLY A 13 -6.55 21.59 -2.06
CA GLY A 13 -7.98 21.52 -1.72
C GLY A 13 -8.93 21.32 -2.92
N ASP A 14 -9.95 20.49 -2.66
CA ASP A 14 -11.17 20.18 -3.45
C ASP A 14 -11.18 18.83 -4.23
N GLY A 15 -10.03 18.21 -4.50
CA GLY A 15 -9.96 16.91 -5.20
C GLY A 15 -9.84 15.68 -4.27
N PRO A 16 -10.11 14.45 -4.77
CA PRO A 16 -9.86 13.22 -4.00
C PRO A 16 -8.37 13.08 -3.64
N VAL A 17 -8.07 12.74 -2.38
CA VAL A 17 -6.69 12.67 -1.84
C VAL A 17 -5.75 11.81 -2.69
N PHE A 18 -6.21 10.70 -3.26
CA PHE A 18 -5.35 9.80 -4.04
C PHE A 18 -5.27 10.14 -5.53
N ALA A 19 -6.04 11.11 -6.03
CA ALA A 19 -6.06 11.46 -7.45
C ALA A 19 -4.67 11.69 -8.08
N PRO A 20 -3.68 12.30 -7.39
CA PRO A 20 -2.34 12.49 -7.95
C PRO A 20 -1.57 11.20 -8.22
N VAL A 21 -1.87 10.12 -7.48
CA VAL A 21 -1.10 8.87 -7.53
C VAL A 21 -1.81 7.74 -8.27
N VAL A 22 -3.13 7.85 -8.42
CA VAL A 22 -4.00 6.88 -9.12
C VAL A 22 -4.68 7.48 -10.35
N ALA A 23 -4.02 8.39 -11.06
CA ALA A 23 -4.59 9.04 -12.24
C ALA A 23 -5.15 8.00 -13.25
N GLY A 24 -6.37 8.23 -13.74
CA GLY A 24 -7.07 7.31 -14.65
C GLY A 24 -7.75 6.11 -13.97
N HIS A 25 -7.74 6.04 -12.63
CA HIS A 25 -8.34 4.94 -11.88
C HIS A 25 -9.33 5.45 -10.82
N LEU A 26 -10.23 4.57 -10.42
CA LEU A 26 -11.16 4.77 -9.31
C LEU A 26 -10.94 3.68 -8.26
N VAL A 27 -11.15 4.02 -6.98
CA VAL A 27 -11.17 3.01 -5.91
C VAL A 27 -12.40 2.12 -6.12
N GLU A 28 -12.17 0.83 -6.32
CA GLU A 28 -13.24 -0.15 -6.46
C GLU A 28 -13.63 -0.73 -5.10
N ARG A 29 -12.63 -1.16 -4.34
CA ARG A 29 -12.80 -1.77 -3.02
C ARG A 29 -11.58 -1.53 -2.15
N GLY A 30 -11.72 -1.77 -0.86
CA GLY A 30 -10.65 -1.63 0.09
C GLY A 30 -11.06 -2.10 1.47
N GLY A 31 -10.15 -1.97 2.42
CA GLY A 31 -10.38 -2.34 3.80
C GLY A 31 -9.24 -1.94 4.70
N VAL A 32 -9.36 -2.31 5.98
CA VAL A 32 -8.29 -2.18 6.96
C VAL A 32 -7.92 -3.58 7.43
N SER A 33 -6.63 -3.87 7.44
CA SER A 33 -6.08 -5.16 7.84
C SER A 33 -5.05 -4.95 8.96
N SER A 34 -4.92 -5.95 9.83
CA SER A 34 -3.96 -5.97 10.94
C SER A 34 -3.14 -7.25 10.90
N TYR A 35 -1.83 -7.11 11.09
CA TYR A 35 -0.86 -8.20 11.05
C TYR A 35 0.07 -8.15 12.26
N GLY A 36 0.21 -9.29 12.94
CA GLY A 36 1.18 -9.52 14.01
C GLY A 36 2.62 -9.55 13.50
N HIS A 37 3.59 -9.53 14.42
CA HIS A 37 5.00 -9.58 14.07
C HIS A 37 5.34 -10.87 13.31
N GLY A 38 6.09 -10.74 12.22
CA GLY A 38 6.51 -11.83 11.34
C GLY A 38 5.46 -12.25 10.32
N GLU A 39 4.23 -11.75 10.39
CA GLU A 39 3.19 -12.06 9.40
C GLU A 39 3.43 -11.31 8.08
N ARG A 40 3.08 -11.99 6.98
CA ARG A 40 3.23 -11.53 5.59
C ARG A 40 1.85 -11.50 4.92
N THR A 41 1.52 -10.43 4.20
CA THR A 41 0.30 -10.38 3.38
C THR A 41 0.37 -11.40 2.25
N HIS A 42 -0.77 -11.95 1.82
CA HIS A 42 -0.85 -12.98 0.78
C HIS A 42 0.17 -14.12 0.98
N PRO A 43 0.12 -14.84 2.13
CA PRO A 43 1.09 -15.88 2.45
C PRO A 43 1.05 -17.07 1.47
N GLU A 44 0.00 -17.18 0.66
CA GLU A 44 -0.17 -18.19 -0.39
C GLU A 44 0.88 -18.12 -1.52
N GLY A 45 1.62 -17.02 -1.62
CA GLY A 45 2.67 -16.82 -2.62
C GLY A 45 2.34 -15.69 -3.58
N PHE A 46 2.67 -15.88 -4.86
CA PHE A 46 2.63 -14.84 -5.90
C PHE A 46 1.29 -14.08 -5.95
N HIS A 47 1.35 -12.75 -5.88
CA HIS A 47 0.19 -11.87 -5.84
C HIS A 47 0.42 -10.58 -6.66
N THR A 48 -0.34 -10.42 -7.75
CA THR A 48 -0.25 -9.26 -8.65
C THR A 48 -1.61 -8.75 -9.08
N HIS A 49 -1.65 -7.50 -9.51
CA HIS A 49 -2.82 -6.84 -10.13
C HIS A 49 -2.46 -6.18 -11.46
N ASP A 50 -3.43 -6.02 -12.34
CA ASP A 50 -3.30 -5.32 -13.63
C ASP A 50 -3.52 -3.80 -13.53
N VAL A 51 -3.89 -3.34 -12.34
CA VAL A 51 -4.06 -1.94 -11.94
C VAL A 51 -3.21 -1.66 -10.70
N PRO A 52 -2.89 -0.39 -10.40
CA PRO A 52 -2.16 -0.08 -9.18
C PRO A 52 -2.95 -0.49 -7.93
N GLU A 53 -2.24 -0.81 -6.85
CA GLU A 53 -2.80 -0.94 -5.50
C GLU A 53 -2.14 0.07 -4.57
N VAL A 54 -2.92 0.62 -3.63
CA VAL A 54 -2.42 1.61 -2.68
C VAL A 54 -2.55 1.09 -1.26
N PHE A 55 -1.44 1.13 -0.52
CA PHE A 55 -1.41 0.89 0.92
C PHE A 55 -1.16 2.19 1.67
N CYS A 56 -2.02 2.52 2.64
CA CYS A 56 -1.78 3.57 3.63
C CYS A 56 -1.39 2.92 4.95
N VAL A 57 -0.14 3.05 5.37
CA VAL A 57 0.36 2.46 6.61
C VAL A 57 -0.11 3.31 7.79
N LEU A 58 -1.03 2.78 8.59
CA LEU A 58 -1.66 3.50 9.70
C LEU A 58 -0.89 3.31 11.01
N GLN A 59 -0.30 2.13 11.22
CA GLN A 59 0.48 1.78 12.41
C GLN A 59 1.56 0.75 12.05
N GLY A 60 2.66 0.77 12.80
CA GLY A 60 3.72 -0.22 12.71
C GLY A 60 4.73 0.09 11.62
N SER A 61 5.61 -0.88 11.37
CA SER A 61 6.68 -0.79 10.39
C SER A 61 7.06 -2.19 9.90
N GLY A 62 7.78 -2.25 8.79
CA GLY A 62 8.07 -3.51 8.15
C GLY A 62 8.89 -3.39 6.89
N LEU A 63 8.85 -4.46 6.10
CA LEU A 63 9.42 -4.50 4.77
C LEU A 63 8.29 -4.71 3.76
N VAL A 64 8.29 -3.91 2.70
CA VAL A 64 7.56 -4.22 1.48
C VAL A 64 8.49 -5.00 0.57
N GLU A 65 8.07 -6.19 0.18
CA GLU A 65 8.72 -7.02 -0.83
C GLU A 65 8.08 -6.72 -2.18
N ILE A 66 8.88 -6.36 -3.17
CA ILE A 66 8.48 -6.11 -4.56
C ILE A 66 9.37 -6.93 -5.47
N ASP A 67 8.80 -7.86 -6.22
CA ASP A 67 9.54 -8.77 -7.12
C ASP A 67 10.76 -9.43 -6.44
N GLY A 68 10.59 -9.83 -5.17
CA GLY A 68 11.63 -10.45 -4.34
C GLY A 68 12.66 -9.49 -3.72
N ALA A 69 12.60 -8.19 -3.99
CA ALA A 69 13.43 -7.17 -3.35
C ALA A 69 12.70 -6.48 -2.19
N THR A 70 13.37 -6.28 -1.05
CA THR A 70 12.74 -5.68 0.15
C THR A 70 13.15 -4.24 0.39
N THR A 71 12.18 -3.40 0.75
CA THR A 71 12.38 -1.98 1.12
C THR A 71 11.63 -1.67 2.43
N PRO A 72 12.21 -0.91 3.37
CA PRO A 72 11.54 -0.58 4.62
C PRO A 72 10.41 0.44 4.44
N PHE A 73 9.36 0.28 5.25
CA PHE A 73 8.27 1.24 5.42
C PHE A 73 7.92 1.43 6.91
N GLU A 74 7.18 2.49 7.20
CA GLU A 74 6.69 2.84 8.54
C GLU A 74 5.32 3.54 8.47
N ALA A 75 4.69 3.73 9.63
CA ALA A 75 3.45 4.47 9.76
C ALA A 75 3.52 5.86 9.09
N GLY A 76 2.43 6.24 8.44
CA GLY A 76 2.29 7.47 7.66
C GLY A 76 2.78 7.37 6.22
N ASP A 77 3.46 6.28 5.84
CA ASP A 77 3.76 6.00 4.44
C ASP A 77 2.50 5.66 3.64
N VAL A 78 2.47 6.13 2.41
CA VAL A 78 1.58 5.66 1.35
C VAL A 78 2.41 4.98 0.29
N LEU A 79 2.17 3.69 0.07
CA LEU A 79 2.85 2.87 -0.91
C LEU A 79 1.92 2.67 -2.09
N VAL A 80 2.42 2.90 -3.31
CA VAL A 80 1.70 2.66 -4.56
C VAL A 80 2.44 1.57 -5.29
N ILE A 81 1.79 0.42 -5.38
CA ILE A 81 2.28 -0.74 -6.11
C ILE A 81 1.88 -0.58 -7.57
N GLU A 82 2.84 -0.73 -8.49
CA GLU A 82 2.57 -0.60 -9.91
C GLU A 82 1.94 -1.88 -10.48
N PRO A 83 1.18 -1.79 -11.58
CA PRO A 83 0.63 -2.96 -12.25
C PRO A 83 1.70 -4.01 -12.56
N GLY A 84 1.40 -5.27 -12.24
CA GLY A 84 2.27 -6.42 -12.49
C GLY A 84 3.40 -6.64 -11.49
N GLU A 85 3.61 -5.74 -10.51
CA GLU A 85 4.57 -5.95 -9.44
C GLU A 85 4.03 -7.00 -8.44
N ASP A 86 4.79 -8.08 -8.21
CA ASP A 86 4.51 -9.03 -7.13
C ASP A 86 4.83 -8.35 -5.80
N HIS A 87 3.89 -8.34 -4.85
CA HIS A 87 4.01 -7.48 -3.69
C HIS A 87 3.49 -8.07 -2.38
N HIS A 88 4.25 -7.85 -1.32
CA HIS A 88 3.91 -8.29 0.02
C HIS A 88 4.37 -7.30 1.10
N LEU A 89 3.55 -7.11 2.13
CA LEU A 89 3.94 -6.40 3.35
C LEU A 89 4.29 -7.42 4.42
N ILE A 90 5.47 -7.28 5.03
CA ILE A 90 5.95 -8.10 6.13
C ILE A 90 6.02 -7.24 7.38
N SER A 91 5.24 -7.58 8.40
CA SER A 91 5.18 -6.86 9.67
C SER A 91 6.40 -7.19 10.52
N LEU A 92 7.29 -6.22 10.77
CA LEU A 92 8.53 -6.44 11.54
C LEU A 92 8.73 -5.47 12.72
N GLY A 93 7.83 -4.50 12.90
CA GLY A 93 7.88 -3.56 14.00
C GLY A 93 7.58 -4.17 15.38
N GLU A 94 7.75 -3.36 16.42
CA GLU A 94 7.44 -3.73 17.81
C GLU A 94 5.93 -3.72 18.11
N VAL A 95 5.15 -3.02 17.30
CA VAL A 95 3.68 -2.98 17.35
C VAL A 95 3.10 -3.60 16.09
N PRO A 96 1.86 -4.12 16.13
CA PRO A 96 1.21 -4.69 14.94
C PRO A 96 1.16 -3.71 13.77
N LEU A 97 1.37 -4.24 12.57
CA LEU A 97 1.13 -3.53 11.33
C LEU A 97 -0.37 -3.37 11.13
N VAL A 98 -0.83 -2.13 10.98
CA VAL A 98 -2.19 -1.81 10.56
C VAL A 98 -2.11 -0.95 9.31
N HIS A 99 -2.79 -1.34 8.25
CA HIS A 99 -2.84 -0.57 7.01
C HIS A 99 -4.23 -0.57 6.39
N ALA A 100 -4.56 0.50 5.67
CA ALA A 100 -5.65 0.51 4.72
C ALA A 100 -5.13 0.13 3.33
N TRP A 101 -5.85 -0.73 2.62
CA TRP A 101 -5.54 -1.13 1.25
C TRP A 101 -6.66 -0.70 0.31
N LEU A 102 -6.30 -0.24 -0.87
CA LEU A 102 -7.21 0.26 -1.90
C LEU A 102 -6.92 -0.45 -3.21
N HIS A 103 -7.84 -1.35 -3.60
CA HIS A 103 -7.82 -1.97 -4.92
C HIS A 103 -8.58 -1.09 -5.90
N LEU A 104 -7.98 -0.86 -7.06
CA LEU A 104 -8.48 0.09 -8.04
C LEU A 104 -9.18 -0.59 -9.20
N ARG A 105 -9.78 0.21 -10.07
CA ARG A 105 -10.21 -0.17 -11.42
C ARG A 105 -9.92 0.97 -12.38
N ALA A 106 -9.85 0.68 -13.68
CA ALA A 106 -9.85 1.73 -14.69
C ALA A 106 -11.12 2.59 -14.56
N ALA A 107 -10.98 3.91 -14.76
CA ALA A 107 -12.07 4.88 -14.63
C ALA A 107 -13.20 4.63 -15.63
#